data_AF-A0A924GSS4-F1
#
_entry.id   AF-A0A924GSS4-F1
#
_cell.length_a   1.000
_cell.length_b   1.000
_cell.length_c   1.000
_cell.angle_alpha   90.00
_cell.angle_beta   90.00
_cell.angle_gamma   90.00
#
_symmetry.space_group_name_H-M   'P 1'
#
loop_
_entity.id
_entity.type
_entity.pdbx_description
1 polymer ?
#
loop_
_entity_poly.entity_id
_entity_poly.type
_entity_poly.pdbx_seq_one_letter_code
_entity_poly.pdbx_strand_id
1 'polypeptide(L)'
;MNNVANMFPETKPDLVTLLLQQVIAMAPGFSEALARQIEADFRTAHAGKSMLVLKRGPRLTPEQREAVFKDGLTPMSTDEIKAKHGVSRPTIYRIMKQGGRFGS
;
A
#
# COMPACT_ATOMS: atom_id res chain seq x y z
N MET A 1 23.35 36.95 10.89
CA MET A 1 22.39 36.65 9.81
C MET A 1 22.28 35.13 9.73
N ASN A 2 21.20 34.54 10.23
CA ASN A 2 21.05 33.09 10.26
C ASN A 2 20.71 32.58 8.86
N ASN A 3 21.50 31.63 8.35
CA ASN A 3 21.28 30.93 7.09
C ASN A 3 20.03 30.04 7.21
N VAL A 4 18.86 30.62 6.94
CA VAL A 4 17.56 29.91 6.84
C VAL A 4 17.47 29.06 5.57
N ALA A 5 18.43 29.20 4.65
CA ALA A 5 18.45 28.53 3.35
C ALA A 5 18.61 27.01 3.42
N ASN A 6 19.04 26.43 4.56
CA ASN A 6 19.25 24.98 4.71
C ASN A 6 18.14 24.26 5.48
N MET A 7 17.02 24.92 5.82
CA MET A 7 15.96 24.29 6.64
C MET A 7 15.03 23.38 5.84
N PHE A 8 15.06 23.44 4.51
CA PHE A 8 14.30 22.56 3.62
C PHE A 8 15.23 22.02 2.53
N PRO A 9 15.69 20.75 2.62
CA PRO A 9 16.52 20.19 1.57
C PRO A 9 15.71 20.15 0.27
N GLU A 10 16.37 20.51 -0.83
CA GLU A 10 15.91 20.51 -2.22
C GLU A 10 14.62 19.70 -2.41
N THR A 11 13.54 20.41 -2.75
CA THR A 11 12.17 19.92 -2.85
C THR A 11 12.10 18.74 -3.81
N LYS A 12 12.29 17.54 -3.28
CA LYS A 12 11.92 16.30 -3.96
C LYS A 12 10.47 16.46 -4.42
N PRO A 13 10.17 16.18 -5.69
CA PRO A 13 8.83 16.37 -6.21
C PRO A 13 7.85 15.56 -5.37
N ASP A 14 6.77 16.21 -4.94
CA ASP A 14 5.70 15.60 -4.16
C ASP A 14 5.11 14.42 -4.94
N LEU A 15 4.85 13.31 -4.25
CA LEU A 15 4.33 12.09 -4.87
C LEU A 15 2.98 12.35 -5.56
N VAL A 16 2.14 13.19 -4.96
CA VAL A 16 0.85 13.57 -5.54
C VAL A 16 1.06 14.30 -6.87
N THR A 17 2.02 15.23 -6.91
CA THR A 17 2.38 15.96 -8.13
C THR A 17 2.91 15.02 -9.22
N LEU A 18 3.81 14.08 -8.88
CA LEU A 18 4.32 13.10 -9.82
C LEU A 18 3.21 12.21 -10.41
N LEU A 19 2.26 11.78 -9.57
CA LEU A 19 1.13 10.97 -9.99
C LEU A 19 0.24 11.71 -11.00
N LEU A 20 -0.12 12.97 -10.71
CA LEU A 20 -0.96 13.77 -11.59
C LEU A 20 -0.27 14.08 -12.92
N GLN A 21 1.04 14.35 -12.92
CA GLN A 21 1.83 14.50 -14.14
C GLN A 21 1.78 13.25 -15.02
N GLN A 22 1.93 12.07 -14.42
CA GLN A 22 1.82 10.81 -15.14
C GLN A 22 0.41 10.60 -15.73
N VAL A 23 -0.65 10.95 -14.99
CA VAL A 23 -2.02 10.87 -15.48
C VAL A 23 -2.24 11.79 -16.69
N ILE A 24 -1.80 13.05 -16.62
CA ILE A 24 -1.90 14.00 -17.74
C ILE A 24 -1.18 13.46 -18.99
N ALA A 25 0.02 12.88 -18.81
CA ALA A 25 0.78 12.30 -19.91
C ALA A 25 0.09 11.08 -20.55
N MET A 26 -0.65 10.29 -19.76
CA MET A 26 -1.32 9.07 -20.22
C MET A 26 -2.74 9.29 -20.77
N ALA A 27 -3.39 10.39 -20.40
CA ALA A 27 -4.78 10.67 -20.73
C ALA A 27 -4.92 11.99 -21.53
N PRO A 28 -4.82 11.96 -22.87
CA PRO A 28 -5.05 13.15 -23.69
C PRO A 28 -6.49 13.64 -23.50
N GLY A 29 -6.65 14.80 -22.87
CA GLY A 29 -7.94 15.37 -22.47
C GLY A 29 -8.08 15.63 -20.97
N PHE A 30 -7.15 15.14 -20.15
CA PHE A 30 -7.10 15.50 -18.73
C PHE A 30 -6.57 16.93 -18.57
N SER A 31 -7.41 17.86 -18.14
CA SER A 31 -7.04 19.28 -18.06
C SER A 31 -6.16 19.57 -16.84
N GLU A 32 -5.18 20.47 -17.00
CA GLU A 32 -4.34 20.92 -15.90
C GLU A 32 -5.16 21.60 -14.78
N ALA A 33 -6.23 22.31 -15.15
CA ALA A 33 -7.12 22.96 -14.20
C ALA A 33 -7.82 21.92 -13.29
N LEU A 34 -8.30 20.82 -13.87
CA LEU A 34 -8.90 19.73 -13.10
C LEU A 34 -7.85 19.04 -12.21
N ALA A 35 -6.63 18.84 -12.71
CA ALA A 35 -5.53 18.28 -11.92
C ALA A 35 -5.24 19.10 -10.65
N ARG A 36 -5.18 20.43 -10.78
CA ARG A 36 -4.97 21.34 -9.64
C ARG A 36 -6.12 21.30 -8.64
N GLN A 37 -7.36 21.21 -9.12
CA GLN A 37 -8.53 21.10 -8.26
C GLN A 37 -8.48 19.78 -7.45
N ILE A 38 -8.22 18.66 -8.12
CA ILE A 38 -8.07 17.34 -7.49
C ILE A 38 -6.95 17.37 -6.44
N GLU A 39 -5.81 17.99 -6.74
CA GLU A 39 -4.71 18.12 -5.79
C GLU A 39 -5.13 18.89 -4.53
N ALA A 40 -5.80 20.03 -4.69
CA ALA A 40 -6.27 20.84 -3.56
C ALA A 40 -7.28 20.09 -2.69
N ASP A 41 -8.23 19.39 -3.32
CA ASP A 41 -9.24 18.60 -2.63
C ASP A 41 -8.61 17.42 -1.88
N PHE A 42 -7.68 16.71 -2.51
CA PHE A 42 -6.95 15.60 -1.91
C PHE A 42 -6.12 16.05 -0.70
N ARG A 43 -5.37 17.15 -0.83
CA ARG A 43 -4.59 17.74 0.28
C ARG A 43 -5.50 18.13 1.43
N THR A 44 -6.68 18.72 1.15
CA THR A 44 -7.63 19.12 2.18
C THR A 44 -8.21 17.92 2.93
N ALA A 45 -8.62 16.86 2.22
CA ALA A 45 -9.22 15.66 2.83
C ALA A 45 -8.23 14.82 3.66
N HIS A 46 -6.94 14.91 3.32
CA HIS A 46 -5.89 14.07 3.87
C HIS A 46 -4.78 14.83 4.62
N ALA A 47 -4.94 16.15 4.82
CA ALA A 47 -4.02 16.96 5.59
C ALA A 47 -3.76 16.34 6.98
N GLY A 48 -2.49 16.29 7.38
CA GLY A 48 -2.07 15.73 8.66
C GLY A 48 -2.08 14.20 8.77
N LYS A 49 -2.49 13.47 7.71
CA LYS A 49 -2.45 12.00 7.68
C LYS A 49 -1.20 11.53 6.94
N SER A 50 -0.47 10.59 7.53
CA SER A 50 0.59 9.86 6.84
C SER A 50 0.03 8.61 6.18
N MET A 51 0.29 8.43 4.88
CA MET A 51 -0.09 7.23 4.13
C MET A 51 1.15 6.44 3.71
N LEU A 52 1.08 5.11 3.83
CA LEU A 52 2.12 4.21 3.35
C LEU A 52 1.80 3.76 1.93
N VAL A 53 2.70 4.06 0.99
CA VAL A 53 2.61 3.55 -0.37
C VAL A 53 3.34 2.21 -0.46
N LEU A 54 2.56 1.14 -0.61
CA LEU A 54 3.12 -0.21 -0.67
C LEU A 54 3.74 -0.48 -2.05
N LYS A 55 4.99 -0.99 -2.07
CA LYS A 55 5.68 -1.42 -3.30
C LYS A 55 4.98 -2.56 -4.05
N ARG A 56 4.16 -3.35 -3.36
CA ARG A 56 3.43 -4.50 -3.89
C ARG A 56 2.00 -4.46 -3.35
N GLY A 57 1.09 -5.17 -4.02
CA GLY A 57 -0.31 -5.27 -3.62
C GLY A 57 -0.52 -5.66 -2.14
N PRO A 58 -1.75 -5.56 -1.64
CA PRO A 58 -2.06 -5.69 -0.23
C PRO A 58 -1.47 -6.97 0.34
N ARG A 59 -0.64 -6.83 1.38
CA ARG A 59 -0.17 -7.99 2.15
C ARG A 59 -1.34 -8.51 2.97
N LEU A 60 -1.37 -9.83 3.19
CA LEU A 60 -2.30 -10.41 4.15
C LEU A 60 -2.16 -9.70 5.49
N THR A 61 -3.29 -9.24 6.04
CA THR A 61 -3.35 -8.66 7.38
C THR A 61 -2.98 -9.72 8.43
N PRO A 62 -2.61 -9.31 9.66
CA PRO A 62 -2.39 -10.27 10.75
C PRO A 62 -3.53 -11.28 10.92
N GLU A 63 -4.78 -10.81 10.85
CA GLU A 63 -5.99 -11.62 11.01
C GLU A 63 -6.15 -12.61 9.86
N GLN A 64 -5.87 -12.18 8.63
CA GLN A 64 -5.89 -13.06 7.46
C GLN A 64 -4.80 -14.14 7.55
N ARG A 65 -3.60 -13.80 8.05
CA ARG A 65 -2.53 -14.78 8.27
C ARG A 65 -2.91 -15.79 9.36
N GLU A 66 -3.54 -15.33 10.42
CA GLU A 66 -4.04 -16.20 11.49
C GLU A 66 -5.11 -17.16 11.00
N ALA A 67 -6.06 -16.69 10.18
CA ALA A 67 -7.10 -17.52 9.59
C ALA A 67 -6.51 -18.63 8.70
N VAL A 68 -5.54 -18.29 7.84
CA VAL A 68 -4.82 -19.27 7.01
C VAL A 68 -4.08 -20.30 7.86
N PHE A 69 -3.46 -19.86 8.96
CA PHE A 69 -2.74 -20.75 9.87
C PHE A 69 -3.67 -21.70 10.61
N LYS A 70 -4.80 -21.20 11.13
CA LYS A 70 -5.81 -22.04 11.79
C LYS A 70 -6.33 -23.13 10.87
N ASP A 71 -6.67 -22.79 9.62
CA ASP A 71 -7.10 -23.78 8.64
C ASP A 71 -5.98 -24.78 8.30
N GLY A 72 -4.72 -24.35 8.27
CA GLY A 72 -3.56 -25.21 8.09
C GLY A 72 -3.29 -26.19 9.24
N LEU A 73 -3.90 -25.99 10.41
CA LEU A 73 -3.86 -26.94 11.54
C LEU A 73 -5.00 -27.97 11.49
N THR A 74 -5.95 -27.81 10.56
CA THR A 74 -7.05 -28.75 10.36
C THR A 74 -6.69 -29.81 9.30
N PRO A 75 -7.53 -30.85 9.10
CA PRO A 75 -7.36 -31.81 8.01
C PRO A 75 -7.58 -31.24 6.59
N MET A 76 -7.85 -29.94 6.45
CA MET A 76 -8.09 -29.29 5.16
C MET A 76 -6.87 -29.39 4.25
N SER A 77 -7.09 -29.73 2.98
CA SER A 77 -6.01 -29.83 2.00
C SER A 77 -5.44 -28.45 1.65
N THR A 78 -4.17 -28.41 1.22
CA THR A 78 -3.54 -27.14 0.83
C THR A 78 -4.27 -26.47 -0.34
N ASP A 79 -4.87 -27.23 -1.25
CA ASP A 79 -5.60 -26.67 -2.39
C ASP A 79 -6.96 -26.05 -1.97
N GLU A 80 -7.61 -26.60 -0.96
CA GLU A 80 -8.81 -26.00 -0.34
C GLU A 80 -8.46 -24.69 0.38
N ILE A 81 -7.37 -24.67 1.16
CA ILE A 81 -6.88 -23.46 1.85
C ILE A 81 -6.51 -22.38 0.83
N LYS A 82 -5.87 -22.77 -0.28
CA LYS A 82 -5.51 -21.89 -1.40
C LYS A 82 -6.75 -21.22 -1.99
N ALA A 83 -7.79 -22.00 -2.27
CA ALA A 83 -9.05 -21.52 -2.83
C ALA A 83 -9.81 -20.62 -1.85
N LYS A 84 -9.88 -21.00 -0.57
CA LYS A 84 -10.61 -20.26 0.48
C LYS A 84 -10.02 -18.88 0.75
N HIS A 85 -8.69 -18.76 0.82
CA HIS A 85 -8.01 -17.52 1.23
C HIS A 85 -7.40 -16.73 0.07
N GLY A 86 -7.42 -17.24 -1.15
CA GLY A 86 -6.82 -16.57 -2.32
C GLY A 86 -5.30 -16.44 -2.21
N VAL A 87 -4.62 -17.38 -1.55
CA VAL A 87 -3.18 -17.35 -1.30
C VAL A 87 -2.45 -18.43 -2.09
N SER A 88 -1.17 -18.24 -2.41
CA SER A 88 -0.38 -19.29 -3.07
C SER A 88 0.05 -20.41 -2.10
N ARG A 89 0.34 -21.63 -2.60
CA ARG A 89 0.91 -22.72 -1.77
C ARG A 89 2.18 -22.30 -1.00
N PRO A 90 3.17 -21.62 -1.62
CA PRO A 90 4.32 -21.08 -0.88
C PRO A 90 3.95 -20.12 0.25
N THR A 91 2.89 -19.32 0.07
CA THR A 91 2.38 -18.42 1.11
C THR A 91 1.90 -19.20 2.32
N ILE A 92 1.15 -20.29 2.11
CA ILE A 92 0.64 -21.16 3.17
C ILE A 92 1.82 -21.75 3.96
N TYR A 93 2.79 -22.38 3.28
CA TYR A 93 3.96 -22.95 3.95
C TYR A 93 4.77 -21.92 4.75
N ARG A 94 4.93 -20.70 4.22
CA ARG A 94 5.63 -19.63 4.93
C ARG A 94 4.90 -19.22 6.21
N ILE A 95 3.57 -19.15 6.16
CA ILE A 95 2.73 -18.85 7.34
C ILE A 95 2.83 -19.98 8.37
N MET A 96 2.75 -21.25 7.93
CA MET A 96 2.91 -22.41 8.81
C MET A 96 4.28 -22.43 9.50
N LYS A 97 5.36 -22.13 8.75
CA LYS A 97 6.73 -22.07 9.28
C LYS A 97 6.93 -20.97 10.33
N GLN A 98 6.18 -19.87 10.25
CA GLN A 98 6.26 -18.77 11.23
C GLN A 98 5.59 -19.11 12.58
N GLY A 99 4.84 -20.22 12.67
CA GLY A 99 4.41 -20.82 13.93
C GLY A 99 3.49 -19.93 14.76
N GLY A 100 2.50 -19.27 14.15
CA GLY A 100 1.49 -18.52 14.90
C GLY A 100 1.87 -17.09 15.31
N ARG A 101 3.07 -16.61 14.96
CA ARG A 101 3.52 -15.25 15.32
C ARG A 101 2.93 -14.21 14.36
N PHE A 102 1.69 -13.79 14.61
CA PHE A 102 0.99 -12.85 13.74
C PHE A 102 1.05 -11.38 14.18
N GLY A 103 1.52 -11.14 15.41
CA GLY A 103 1.70 -9.80 15.99
C GLY A 103 3.17 -9.50 16.30
N SER A 104 3.62 -8.36 15.80
CA SER A 104 4.73 -7.55 16.32
C SER A 104 4.34 -6.10 16.10
#